data_AF-A0A7V8QUJ3-F1
#
_entry.id   AF-A0A7V8QUJ3-F1
#
_cell.length_a   1.000
_cell.length_b   1.000
_cell.length_c   1.000
_cell.angle_alpha   90.00
_cell.angle_beta   90.00
_cell.angle_gamma   90.00
#
_symmetry.space_group_name_H-M   'P 1'
#
loop_
_entity.id
_entity.type
_entity.pdbx_description
1 polymer ?
#
loop_
_entity_poly.entity_id
_entity_poly.type
_entity_poly.pdbx_seq_one_letter_code
_entity_poly.pdbx_strand_id
1 'polypeptide(L)'
;MSTMLTINVKNYESQTQNFYFFQQPAIYTGGGQVYSNSLFSQSLGNYDNTGAILTFQVNLQYYAGIQQANTPPQIGASSGYSSASRAIDLAPSSGGSGKPNDWTTATVNPLGLSSPIYGEGVQPGAFRITTPVFNSPPYFNVGSAVAVNGGIVLSNFVQANPASNTDCQPILKYYVQTGAYTPGVVMNFTQSSVNAALSDFTGGYSVCNVSLKSDGTWTTQLQ
;
A
#
# COMPACT_ATOMS: atom_id res chain seq x y z
N MET A 1 -5.40 -1.38 -20.40
CA MET A 1 -5.72 -2.57 -19.60
C MET A 1 -4.89 -2.49 -18.33
N SER A 2 -5.50 -2.52 -17.15
CA SER A 2 -4.76 -2.62 -15.89
C SER A 2 -4.38 -4.08 -15.66
N THR A 3 -3.09 -4.37 -15.47
CA THR A 3 -2.65 -5.70 -15.04
C THR A 3 -3.15 -5.95 -13.62
N MET A 4 -3.74 -7.11 -13.35
CA MET A 4 -4.19 -7.47 -12.00
C MET A 4 -3.16 -8.39 -11.35
N LEU A 5 -2.63 -7.98 -10.21
CA LEU A 5 -1.75 -8.80 -9.39
C LEU A 5 -2.61 -9.68 -8.47
N THR A 6 -2.32 -10.96 -8.43
CA THR A 6 -3.10 -11.95 -7.66
C THR A 6 -2.18 -12.70 -6.70
N ILE A 7 -2.55 -12.77 -5.43
CA ILE A 7 -1.88 -13.59 -4.42
C ILE A 7 -2.89 -14.63 -3.93
N ASN A 8 -2.59 -15.91 -4.14
CA ASN A 8 -3.42 -17.03 -3.68
C ASN A 8 -2.75 -17.69 -2.49
N VAL A 9 -3.44 -17.82 -1.37
CA VAL A 9 -2.90 -18.39 -0.13
C VAL A 9 -3.60 -19.69 0.20
N LYS A 10 -2.81 -20.71 0.51
CA LYS A 10 -3.25 -21.97 1.11
C LYS A 10 -2.69 -22.10 2.52
N ASN A 11 -3.53 -22.59 3.43
CA ASN A 11 -3.13 -22.92 4.79
C ASN A 11 -3.05 -24.44 4.95
N TYR A 12 -1.87 -24.98 5.27
CA TYR A 12 -1.68 -26.41 5.58
C TYR A 12 -1.45 -26.68 7.07
N GLU A 13 -1.55 -25.66 7.94
CA GLU A 13 -1.57 -25.91 9.38
C GLU A 13 -2.87 -26.61 9.81
N SER A 14 -2.82 -27.31 10.94
CA SER A 14 -3.99 -28.03 11.47
C SER A 14 -5.12 -27.08 11.92
N GLN A 15 -4.78 -25.83 12.27
CA GLN A 15 -5.73 -24.84 12.77
C GLN A 15 -6.10 -23.81 11.70
N THR A 16 -7.29 -23.24 11.84
CA THR A 16 -7.68 -22.04 11.10
C THR A 16 -6.79 -20.88 11.51
N GLN A 17 -6.23 -20.18 10.53
CA GLN A 17 -5.38 -19.01 10.74
C GLN A 17 -6.06 -17.75 10.22
N ASN A 18 -5.79 -16.61 10.87
CA ASN A 18 -6.16 -15.30 10.34
C ASN A 18 -4.99 -14.76 9.53
N PHE A 19 -5.23 -14.37 8.29
CA PHE A 19 -4.21 -13.81 7.40
C PHE A 19 -4.48 -12.33 7.19
N TYR A 20 -3.42 -11.54 7.05
CA TYR A 20 -3.49 -10.15 6.62
C TYR A 20 -2.42 -9.82 5.59
N PHE A 21 -2.73 -8.87 4.72
CA PHE A 21 -1.91 -8.45 3.59
C PHE A 21 -1.46 -7.01 3.77
N PHE A 22 -0.24 -6.73 3.33
CA PHE A 22 0.34 -5.39 3.36
C PHE A 22 1.42 -5.24 2.29
N GLN A 23 1.68 -4.00 1.89
CA GLN A 23 2.70 -3.70 0.89
C GLN A 23 4.01 -3.31 1.58
N GLN A 24 5.13 -3.60 0.94
CA GLN A 24 6.41 -2.96 1.24
C GLN A 24 6.21 -1.42 1.21
N PRO A 25 6.59 -0.69 2.27
CA PRO A 25 6.55 0.76 2.27
C PRO A 25 7.28 1.33 1.06
N ALA A 26 6.67 2.33 0.42
CA ALA A 26 7.34 3.11 -0.60
C ALA A 26 8.56 3.84 -0.01
N ILE A 27 9.49 4.23 -0.87
CA ILE A 27 10.57 5.13 -0.48
C ILE A 27 10.03 6.56 -0.53
N TYR A 28 10.11 7.27 0.59
CA TYR A 28 9.59 8.62 0.73
C TYR A 28 10.71 9.65 0.85
N THR A 29 10.52 10.79 0.18
CA THR A 29 11.30 12.01 0.36
C THR A 29 10.36 13.16 0.70
N GLY A 30 10.72 14.02 1.68
CA GLY A 30 9.88 15.15 2.09
C GLY A 30 8.76 14.81 3.10
N GLY A 31 8.95 13.74 3.87
CA GLY A 31 8.04 13.29 4.94
C GLY A 31 8.78 12.80 6.19
N GLY A 32 8.02 12.49 7.23
CA GLY A 32 8.55 11.93 8.48
C GLY A 32 8.60 10.39 8.48
N GLN A 33 8.23 9.80 9.61
CA GLN A 33 8.09 8.35 9.74
C GLN A 33 7.08 7.80 8.73
N VAL A 34 7.44 6.68 8.09
CA VAL A 34 6.56 5.95 7.19
C VAL A 34 5.72 4.97 8.00
N TYR A 35 4.41 4.99 7.76
CA TYR A 35 3.42 4.09 8.33
C TYR A 35 2.88 3.18 7.25
N SER A 36 2.46 1.97 7.63
CA SER A 36 1.80 1.02 6.74
C SER A 36 0.44 0.66 7.29
N ASN A 37 -0.52 0.40 6.40
CA ASN A 37 -1.80 -0.18 6.76
C ASN A 37 -1.86 -1.64 6.35
N SER A 38 -2.64 -2.42 7.08
CA SER A 38 -3.18 -3.65 6.53
C SER A 38 -4.15 -3.31 5.39
N LEU A 39 -4.06 -4.06 4.30
CA LEU A 39 -4.84 -3.88 3.08
C LEU A 39 -6.08 -4.77 3.06
N PHE A 40 -5.93 -5.96 3.62
CA PHE A 40 -6.95 -7.00 3.63
C PHE A 40 -6.67 -7.98 4.76
N SER A 41 -7.71 -8.58 5.31
CA SER A 41 -7.58 -9.71 6.22
C SER A 41 -8.78 -10.65 6.14
N GLN A 42 -8.52 -11.94 6.38
CA GLN A 42 -9.54 -12.98 6.38
C GLN A 42 -9.02 -14.24 7.09
N SER A 43 -9.92 -15.01 7.72
CA SER A 43 -9.62 -16.34 8.24
C SER A 43 -9.63 -17.40 7.14
N LEU A 44 -8.71 -18.37 7.24
CA LEU A 44 -8.60 -19.47 6.29
C LEU A 44 -8.31 -20.78 7.03
N GLY A 45 -9.21 -21.75 6.85
CA GLY A 45 -9.06 -23.12 7.38
C GLY A 45 -8.01 -23.92 6.62
N ASN A 46 -7.69 -25.11 7.13
CA ASN A 46 -6.78 -26.04 6.47
C ASN A 46 -7.29 -26.42 5.07
N TYR A 47 -6.41 -26.37 4.08
CA TYR A 47 -6.71 -26.62 2.67
C TYR A 47 -7.13 -28.07 2.42
N ASP A 48 -6.46 -29.05 3.01
CA ASP A 48 -6.79 -30.47 2.80
C ASP A 48 -8.17 -30.83 3.39
N ASN A 49 -8.60 -30.11 4.43
CA ASN A 49 -9.91 -30.29 5.06
C ASN A 49 -11.04 -29.51 4.37
N THR A 50 -10.76 -28.36 3.74
CA THR A 50 -11.79 -27.41 3.30
C THR A 50 -11.76 -27.08 1.80
N GLY A 51 -10.64 -27.33 1.12
CA GLY A 51 -10.38 -26.88 -0.24
C GLY A 51 -10.28 -25.36 -0.40
N ALA A 52 -10.33 -24.58 0.69
CA ALA A 52 -10.41 -23.13 0.64
C ALA A 52 -9.07 -22.50 0.21
N ILE A 53 -9.15 -21.48 -0.66
CA ILE A 53 -8.03 -20.64 -1.07
C ILE A 53 -8.41 -19.20 -0.78
N LEU A 54 -7.52 -18.46 -0.11
CA LEU A 54 -7.67 -17.03 0.11
C LEU A 54 -7.01 -16.27 -1.03
N THR A 55 -7.78 -15.48 -1.77
CA THR A 55 -7.29 -14.71 -2.91
C THR A 55 -7.30 -13.22 -2.59
N PHE A 56 -6.14 -12.59 -2.71
CA PHE A 56 -5.96 -11.14 -2.66
C PHE A 56 -5.65 -10.62 -4.05
N GLN A 57 -6.35 -9.58 -4.47
CA GLN A 57 -6.18 -8.97 -5.79
C GLN A 57 -5.97 -7.47 -5.68
N VAL A 58 -5.01 -6.95 -6.45
CA VAL A 58 -4.71 -5.53 -6.53
C VAL A 58 -4.36 -5.15 -7.97
N ASN A 59 -4.89 -4.04 -8.45
CA ASN A 59 -4.55 -3.54 -9.77
C ASN A 59 -3.13 -2.96 -9.77
N LEU A 60 -2.34 -3.29 -10.80
CA LEU A 60 -1.07 -2.65 -11.13
C LEU A 60 -1.35 -1.24 -11.68
N GLN A 61 -1.79 -0.36 -10.79
CA GLN A 61 -2.02 1.05 -11.02
C GLN A 61 -1.56 1.78 -9.77
N TYR A 62 -0.68 2.76 -9.94
CA TYR A 62 -0.26 3.61 -8.82
C TYR A 62 -1.33 4.65 -8.54
N TYR A 63 -1.59 4.86 -7.25
CA TYR A 63 -2.48 5.92 -6.79
C TYR A 63 -1.75 6.80 -5.78
N ALA A 64 -1.78 8.11 -6.02
CA ALA A 64 -1.53 9.08 -4.97
C ALA A 64 -2.77 9.16 -4.07
N GLY A 65 -2.57 9.17 -2.76
CA GLY A 65 -3.64 9.29 -1.78
C GLY A 65 -3.39 10.43 -0.79
N ILE A 66 -4.47 11.07 -0.38
CA ILE A 66 -4.54 11.94 0.81
C ILE A 66 -5.66 11.46 1.72
N GLN A 67 -5.44 11.53 3.02
CA GLN A 67 -6.44 11.17 4.03
C GLN A 67 -6.40 12.10 5.22
N GLN A 68 -7.56 12.53 5.68
CA GLN A 68 -7.70 13.29 6.92
C GLN A 68 -7.60 12.37 8.13
N ALA A 69 -6.88 12.81 9.16
CA ALA A 69 -6.78 12.16 10.46
C ALA A 69 -7.07 13.16 11.59
N ASN A 70 -7.68 12.68 12.68
CA ASN A 70 -7.97 13.51 13.86
C ASN A 70 -6.82 13.51 14.87
N THR A 71 -5.96 12.50 14.79
CA THR A 71 -4.77 12.32 15.62
C THR A 71 -3.59 11.94 14.73
N PRO A 72 -2.34 12.20 15.17
CA PRO A 72 -1.18 11.64 14.50
C PRO A 72 -1.28 10.11 14.37
N PRO A 73 -0.70 9.51 13.30
CA PRO A 73 -0.78 8.08 13.08
C PRO A 73 -0.10 7.28 14.20
N GLN A 74 -0.76 6.23 14.69
CA GLN A 74 -0.25 5.36 15.76
C GLN A 74 -0.57 3.89 15.42
N ILE A 75 0.38 2.99 15.69
CA ILE A 75 0.19 1.54 15.46
C ILE A 75 -1.04 1.06 16.24
N GLY A 76 -1.89 0.27 15.58
CA GLY A 76 -3.14 -0.26 16.13
C GLY A 76 -4.34 0.68 16.03
N ALA A 77 -4.15 1.94 15.62
CA ALA A 77 -5.23 2.90 15.40
C ALA A 77 -5.64 2.96 13.92
N SER A 78 -6.86 3.43 13.66
CA SER A 78 -7.29 3.78 12.30
C SER A 78 -6.35 4.83 11.70
N SER A 79 -5.93 4.63 10.45
CA SER A 79 -5.07 5.57 9.73
C SER A 79 -5.73 6.90 9.40
N GLY A 80 -7.07 6.95 9.34
CA GLY A 80 -7.80 8.18 9.12
C GLY A 80 -9.26 7.94 8.74
N TYR A 81 -9.85 8.97 8.13
CA TYR A 81 -11.28 9.06 7.83
C TYR A 81 -11.46 9.35 6.33
N SER A 82 -12.03 10.51 5.99
CA SER A 82 -12.18 10.99 4.63
C SER A 82 -10.85 10.92 3.87
N SER A 83 -10.91 10.38 2.66
CA SER A 83 -9.76 10.24 1.79
C SER A 83 -10.11 10.62 0.35
N ALA A 84 -9.08 10.98 -0.41
CA ALA A 84 -9.16 11.17 -1.83
C ALA A 84 -7.94 10.51 -2.49
N SER A 85 -8.13 10.03 -3.72
CA SER A 85 -7.08 9.36 -4.47
C SER A 85 -7.16 9.66 -5.95
N ARG A 86 -6.01 9.65 -6.63
CA ARG A 86 -5.91 9.77 -8.09
C ARG A 86 -4.94 8.73 -8.62
N ALA A 87 -5.32 8.07 -9.71
CA ALA A 87 -4.37 7.30 -10.50
C ALA A 87 -3.27 8.25 -10.98
N ILE A 88 -2.02 7.84 -10.86
CA ILE A 88 -0.85 8.67 -11.13
C ILE A 88 0.24 7.83 -11.81
N ASP A 89 1.04 8.47 -12.65
CA ASP A 89 2.19 7.83 -13.28
C ASP A 89 3.44 8.02 -12.41
N LEU A 90 4.50 7.27 -12.71
CA LEU A 90 5.81 7.45 -12.08
C LEU A 90 6.73 8.25 -12.98
N ALA A 91 7.53 9.12 -12.38
CA ALA A 91 8.65 9.76 -13.03
C ALA A 91 9.57 8.71 -13.67
N PRO A 92 10.19 9.00 -14.82
CA PRO A 92 11.08 8.06 -15.47
C PRO A 92 12.22 7.62 -14.55
N SER A 93 12.76 6.43 -14.78
CA SER A 93 14.02 6.02 -14.14
C SER A 93 15.14 7.02 -14.46
N SER A 94 16.19 7.05 -13.65
CA SER A 94 17.33 7.94 -13.86
C SER A 94 17.85 7.86 -15.30
N GLY A 95 17.96 9.01 -15.97
CA GLY A 95 18.35 9.10 -17.39
C GLY A 95 17.21 8.94 -18.41
N GLY A 96 15.98 8.70 -17.98
CA GLY A 96 14.79 8.68 -18.84
C GLY A 96 14.31 10.09 -19.23
N SER A 97 13.69 10.22 -20.41
CA SER A 97 13.25 11.50 -20.98
C SER A 97 11.72 11.68 -21.06
N GLY A 98 10.96 10.75 -20.47
CA GLY A 98 9.50 10.81 -20.45
C GLY A 98 8.95 12.02 -19.69
N LYS A 99 7.75 12.46 -20.07
CA LYS A 99 6.97 13.49 -19.35
C LYS A 99 5.65 12.90 -18.83
N PRO A 100 5.71 11.95 -17.89
CA PRO A 100 4.52 11.28 -17.35
C PRO A 100 3.69 12.23 -16.48
N ASN A 101 2.44 11.89 -16.17
CA ASN A 101 1.62 12.67 -15.24
C ASN A 101 1.90 12.21 -13.80
N ASP A 102 3.03 12.65 -13.25
CA ASP A 102 3.64 12.16 -12.01
C ASP A 102 3.52 13.13 -10.82
N TRP A 103 2.84 14.27 -10.97
CA TRP A 103 2.67 15.26 -9.90
C TRP A 103 1.18 15.62 -9.71
N THR A 104 0.67 15.47 -8.49
CA THR A 104 -0.65 15.99 -8.07
C THR A 104 -0.57 16.96 -6.89
N THR A 105 -1.54 17.87 -6.78
CA THR A 105 -1.67 18.82 -5.67
C THR A 105 -2.90 18.51 -4.84
N ALA A 106 -2.72 18.43 -3.53
CA ALA A 106 -3.79 18.22 -2.58
C ALA A 106 -4.57 19.50 -2.26
N THR A 107 -5.85 19.32 -1.95
CA THR A 107 -6.70 20.31 -1.32
C THR A 107 -7.21 19.75 0.00
N VAL A 108 -7.32 20.59 1.02
CA VAL A 108 -7.83 20.17 2.36
C VAL A 108 -9.25 20.67 2.63
N ASN A 109 -9.77 21.57 1.80
CA ASN A 109 -11.16 22.04 1.87
C ASN A 109 -11.66 22.50 0.48
N PRO A 110 -12.43 21.68 -0.26
CA PRO A 110 -12.76 20.29 0.05
C PRO A 110 -11.51 19.38 0.01
N LEU A 111 -11.54 18.25 0.72
CA LEU A 111 -10.46 17.26 0.68
C LEU A 111 -10.38 16.63 -0.72
N GLY A 112 -9.21 16.69 -1.35
CA GLY A 112 -9.09 16.26 -2.74
C GLY A 112 -7.65 16.22 -3.26
N LEU A 113 -7.52 15.71 -4.48
CA LEU A 113 -6.30 15.71 -5.28
C LEU A 113 -6.64 16.20 -6.70
N SER A 114 -5.83 17.12 -7.22
CA SER A 114 -5.92 17.58 -8.61
C SER A 114 -5.67 16.43 -9.59
N SER A 115 -6.13 16.58 -10.83
CA SER A 115 -5.64 15.72 -11.92
C SER A 115 -4.11 15.79 -11.96
N PRO A 116 -3.40 14.65 -12.05
CA PRO A 116 -1.96 14.68 -12.15
C PRO A 116 -1.49 15.34 -13.45
N ILE A 117 -0.34 16.01 -13.36
CA ILE A 117 0.35 16.67 -14.46
C ILE A 117 1.82 16.24 -14.44
N TYR A 118 2.55 16.57 -15.50
CA TYR A 118 4.00 16.41 -15.52
C TYR A 118 4.67 17.35 -14.53
N GLY A 119 5.56 16.77 -13.74
CA GLY A 119 6.35 17.43 -12.72
C GLY A 119 7.85 17.49 -13.01
N GLU A 120 8.44 18.67 -13.00
CA GLU A 120 9.90 18.78 -13.04
C GLU A 120 10.53 18.46 -11.68
N GLY A 121 11.63 17.71 -11.69
CA GLY A 121 12.40 17.39 -10.48
C GLY A 121 11.71 16.44 -9.50
N VAL A 122 10.72 15.66 -9.96
CA VAL A 122 10.20 14.50 -9.21
C VAL A 122 11.29 13.43 -9.13
N GLN A 123 11.49 12.82 -7.95
CA GLN A 123 12.45 11.75 -7.78
C GLN A 123 12.24 10.63 -8.82
N PRO A 124 13.29 10.09 -9.46
CA PRO A 124 13.15 9.00 -10.43
C PRO A 124 12.39 7.79 -9.86
N GLY A 125 11.41 7.30 -10.61
CA GLY A 125 10.53 6.20 -10.19
C GLY A 125 9.51 6.57 -9.10
N ALA A 126 9.38 7.84 -8.74
CA ALA A 126 8.40 8.34 -7.79
C ALA A 126 7.27 9.11 -8.47
N PHE A 127 6.18 9.33 -7.74
CA PHE A 127 5.25 10.42 -8.01
C PHE A 127 5.35 11.45 -6.88
N ARG A 128 4.90 12.68 -7.12
CA ARG A 128 4.88 13.78 -6.14
C ARG A 128 3.47 14.16 -5.74
N ILE A 129 3.28 14.37 -4.44
CA ILE A 129 2.11 15.02 -3.86
C ILE A 129 2.56 16.35 -3.25
N THR A 130 1.99 17.47 -3.68
CA THR A 130 2.14 18.77 -3.00
C THR A 130 0.99 19.00 -2.05
N THR A 131 1.29 19.35 -0.81
CA THR A 131 0.30 19.76 0.18
C THR A 131 0.15 21.28 0.21
N PRO A 132 -1.06 21.81 0.44
CA PRO A 132 -1.26 23.24 0.62
C PRO A 132 -0.74 23.67 2.00
N VAL A 133 -0.76 24.98 2.27
CA VAL A 133 -0.67 25.46 3.65
C VAL A 133 -1.94 25.02 4.39
N PHE A 134 -1.78 24.44 5.57
CA PHE A 134 -2.87 24.12 6.48
C PHE A 134 -2.40 24.20 7.94
N ASN A 135 -3.34 24.28 8.86
CA ASN A 135 -3.08 24.18 10.30
C ASN A 135 -3.60 22.85 10.82
N SER A 136 -2.91 22.29 11.80
CA SER A 136 -3.36 21.09 12.51
C SER A 136 -3.79 21.42 13.95
N PRO A 137 -4.88 20.82 14.46
CA PRO A 137 -5.77 19.86 13.78
C PRO A 137 -6.73 20.49 12.74
N PRO A 138 -7.23 19.73 11.74
CA PRO A 138 -6.99 18.30 11.52
C PRO A 138 -5.58 17.97 10.99
N TYR A 139 -5.19 16.71 11.08
CA TYR A 139 -3.96 16.19 10.49
C TYR A 139 -4.28 15.57 9.13
N PHE A 140 -3.25 15.45 8.28
CA PHE A 140 -3.38 14.81 6.97
C PHE A 140 -2.25 13.80 6.77
N ASN A 141 -2.54 12.73 6.05
CA ASN A 141 -1.61 11.71 5.62
C ASN A 141 -1.56 11.71 4.10
N VAL A 142 -0.38 11.52 3.54
CA VAL A 142 -0.17 11.41 2.09
C VAL A 142 0.72 10.23 1.76
N GLY A 143 0.48 9.58 0.63
CA GLY A 143 1.34 8.51 0.17
C GLY A 143 0.74 7.59 -0.89
N SER A 144 1.26 6.38 -0.94
CA SER A 144 0.87 5.33 -1.89
C SER A 144 -0.45 4.71 -1.46
N ALA A 145 -1.44 4.80 -2.35
CA ALA A 145 -2.71 4.13 -2.20
C ALA A 145 -2.84 2.96 -3.19
N VAL A 146 -3.66 1.98 -2.83
CA VAL A 146 -3.94 0.79 -3.65
C VAL A 146 -5.44 0.56 -3.72
N ALA A 147 -5.90 0.09 -4.88
CA ALA A 147 -7.28 -0.35 -5.07
C ALA A 147 -7.41 -1.82 -4.67
N VAL A 148 -8.11 -2.10 -3.57
CA VAL A 148 -8.32 -3.45 -3.01
C VAL A 148 -9.78 -3.56 -2.59
N ASN A 149 -10.42 -4.70 -2.90
CA ASN A 149 -11.81 -5.01 -2.49
C ASN A 149 -12.85 -3.93 -2.84
N GLY A 150 -12.70 -3.28 -3.99
CA GLY A 150 -13.63 -2.24 -4.46
C GLY A 150 -13.46 -0.87 -3.78
N GLY A 151 -12.46 -0.71 -2.91
CA GLY A 151 -12.10 0.57 -2.28
C GLY A 151 -10.65 0.97 -2.51
N ILE A 152 -10.32 2.24 -2.25
CA ILE A 152 -8.94 2.73 -2.23
C ILE A 152 -8.50 2.87 -0.78
N VAL A 153 -7.38 2.24 -0.45
CA VAL A 153 -6.75 2.31 0.88
C VAL A 153 -5.34 2.88 0.72
N LEU A 154 -4.95 3.82 1.58
CA LEU A 154 -3.55 4.22 1.72
C LEU A 154 -2.77 3.00 2.23
N SER A 155 -1.94 2.40 1.37
CA SER A 155 -1.18 1.21 1.75
C SER A 155 -0.05 1.56 2.71
N ASN A 156 0.63 2.64 2.42
CA ASN A 156 1.68 3.20 3.24
C ASN A 156 1.72 4.70 3.01
N PHE A 157 2.13 5.46 4.01
CA PHE A 157 1.99 6.90 4.02
C PHE A 157 2.92 7.55 5.03
N VAL A 158 3.07 8.86 4.90
CA VAL A 158 3.67 9.74 5.89
C VAL A 158 2.61 10.74 6.37
N GLN A 159 2.77 11.26 7.59
CA GLN A 159 2.03 12.44 7.97
C GLN A 159 2.48 13.62 7.07
N ALA A 160 1.52 14.30 6.46
CA ALA A 160 1.77 15.43 5.59
C ALA A 160 2.26 16.64 6.39
N ASN A 161 3.28 17.32 5.87
CA ASN A 161 3.69 18.65 6.33
C ASN A 161 2.95 19.71 5.50
N PRO A 162 2.59 20.88 6.07
CA PRO A 162 2.01 21.97 5.30
C PRO A 162 3.03 22.56 4.31
N ALA A 163 2.55 23.00 3.15
CA ALA A 163 3.36 23.63 2.10
C ALA A 163 4.61 22.82 1.71
N SER A 164 4.46 21.50 1.57
CA SER A 164 5.56 20.58 1.32
C SER A 164 5.31 19.75 0.06
N ASN A 165 6.40 19.29 -0.54
CA ASN A 165 6.38 18.23 -1.53
C ASN A 165 6.73 16.91 -0.86
N THR A 166 6.01 15.85 -1.20
CA THR A 166 6.32 14.49 -0.79
C THR A 166 6.44 13.63 -2.04
N ASP A 167 7.63 13.08 -2.26
CA ASP A 167 7.87 12.12 -3.34
C ASP A 167 7.70 10.71 -2.78
N CYS A 168 6.99 9.87 -3.52
CA CYS A 168 6.65 8.51 -3.15
C CYS A 168 7.06 7.57 -4.28
N GLN A 169 8.04 6.69 -4.04
CA GLN A 169 8.48 5.65 -4.96
C GLN A 169 7.89 4.30 -4.54
N PRO A 170 6.79 3.85 -5.15
CA PRO A 170 6.09 2.63 -4.74
C PRO A 170 6.91 1.37 -5.02
N ILE A 171 6.74 0.35 -4.19
CA ILE A 171 7.41 -0.94 -4.34
C ILE A 171 6.36 -2.04 -4.55
N LEU A 172 6.49 -2.80 -5.65
CA LEU A 172 5.57 -3.88 -6.02
C LEU A 172 5.89 -5.20 -5.27
N LYS A 173 6.07 -5.10 -3.97
CA LYS A 173 6.27 -6.23 -3.06
C LYS A 173 5.14 -6.24 -2.04
N TYR A 174 4.47 -7.38 -1.94
CA TYR A 174 3.38 -7.59 -1.00
C TYR A 174 3.73 -8.73 -0.06
N TYR A 175 3.27 -8.61 1.17
CA TYR A 175 3.50 -9.58 2.21
C TYR A 175 2.17 -10.15 2.68
N VAL A 176 2.20 -11.43 3.05
CA VAL A 176 1.12 -12.12 3.76
C VAL A 176 1.68 -12.61 5.08
N GLN A 177 0.96 -12.36 6.17
CA GLN A 177 1.32 -12.84 7.50
C GLN A 177 0.08 -13.31 8.26
N THR A 178 0.28 -14.20 9.22
CA THR A 178 -0.76 -14.61 10.18
C THR A 178 -0.88 -13.62 11.33
N GLY A 179 -2.10 -13.30 11.75
CA GLY A 179 -2.35 -12.39 12.86
C GLY A 179 -3.64 -11.59 12.71
N ALA A 180 -3.81 -10.61 13.59
CA ALA A 180 -5.02 -9.81 13.69
C ALA A 180 -4.74 -8.33 13.38
N TYR A 181 -4.75 -7.98 12.09
CA TYR A 181 -4.88 -6.59 11.66
C TYR A 181 -6.16 -6.41 10.85
N THR A 182 -6.82 -5.27 11.09
CA THR A 182 -8.01 -4.86 10.33
C THR A 182 -7.57 -3.96 9.18
N PRO A 183 -8.19 -4.05 7.98
CA PRO A 183 -7.87 -3.15 6.87
C PRO A 183 -8.01 -1.68 7.27
N GLY A 184 -7.04 -0.86 6.86
CA GLY A 184 -7.01 0.58 7.18
C GLY A 184 -6.49 0.93 8.59
N VAL A 185 -6.11 -0.07 9.40
CA VAL A 185 -5.41 0.13 10.68
C VAL A 185 -3.91 0.19 10.44
N VAL A 186 -3.25 1.15 11.09
CA VAL A 186 -1.80 1.29 11.06
C VAL A 186 -1.16 0.08 11.72
N MET A 187 -0.30 -0.61 10.98
CA MET A 187 0.39 -1.82 11.43
C MET A 187 1.87 -1.57 11.67
N ASN A 188 2.46 -2.41 12.53
CA ASN A 188 3.91 -2.46 12.69
C ASN A 188 4.53 -3.24 11.53
N PHE A 189 4.99 -2.53 10.49
CA PHE A 189 5.62 -3.16 9.32
C PHE A 189 6.83 -3.98 9.71
N THR A 190 7.79 -3.40 10.44
CA THR A 190 9.04 -4.06 10.83
C THR A 190 8.80 -5.40 11.53
N GLN A 191 7.87 -5.43 12.48
CA GLN A 191 7.52 -6.66 13.18
C GLN A 191 6.74 -7.63 12.28
N SER A 192 5.77 -7.13 11.50
CA SER A 192 4.91 -7.97 10.66
C SER A 192 5.66 -8.61 9.49
N SER A 193 6.68 -7.94 8.95
CA SER A 193 7.47 -8.43 7.82
C SER A 193 8.41 -9.57 8.21
N VAL A 194 8.68 -9.76 9.51
CA VAL A 194 9.51 -10.88 9.96
C VAL A 194 8.77 -12.18 9.67
N ASN A 195 9.43 -13.08 8.94
CA ASN A 195 8.89 -14.39 8.55
C ASN A 195 7.53 -14.31 7.84
N ALA A 196 7.22 -13.22 7.15
CA ALA A 196 6.04 -13.13 6.30
C ALA A 196 6.33 -13.73 4.92
N ALA A 197 5.31 -14.28 4.25
CA ALA A 197 5.45 -14.71 2.86
C ALA A 197 5.56 -13.48 1.95
N LEU A 198 6.62 -13.43 1.14
CA LEU A 198 6.87 -12.36 0.18
C LEU A 198 6.38 -12.74 -1.23
N SER A 199 5.52 -11.89 -1.79
CA SER A 199 5.14 -11.87 -3.20
C SER A 199 5.81 -10.68 -3.89
N ASP A 200 6.91 -10.94 -4.62
CA ASP A 200 7.69 -9.92 -5.31
C ASP A 200 7.34 -9.85 -6.81
N PHE A 201 6.53 -8.86 -7.18
CA PHE A 201 6.07 -8.68 -8.57
C PHE A 201 6.98 -7.78 -9.40
N THR A 202 8.14 -7.36 -8.88
CA THR A 202 9.07 -6.47 -9.61
C THR A 202 9.63 -7.10 -10.89
N GLY A 203 9.60 -8.43 -11.01
CA GLY A 203 10.03 -9.19 -12.20
C GLY A 203 9.01 -9.28 -13.33
N GLY A 204 7.87 -8.59 -13.25
CA GLY A 204 6.81 -8.65 -14.28
C GLY A 204 5.82 -9.81 -14.12
N TYR A 205 5.91 -10.55 -13.02
CA TYR A 205 4.93 -11.55 -12.61
C TYR A 205 3.58 -10.91 -12.30
N SER A 206 2.51 -11.68 -12.43
CA SER A 206 1.15 -11.22 -12.12
C SER A 206 0.43 -12.11 -11.12
N VAL A 207 0.94 -13.32 -10.86
CA VAL A 207 0.37 -14.24 -9.88
C VAL A 207 1.45 -14.73 -8.92
N CYS A 208 1.12 -14.80 -7.64
CA CYS A 208 1.94 -15.45 -6.63
C CYS A 208 1.10 -16.47 -5.85
N ASN A 209 1.52 -17.72 -5.85
CA ASN A 209 0.91 -18.76 -5.03
C ASN A 209 1.73 -18.92 -3.74
N VAL A 210 1.08 -18.77 -2.61
CA VAL A 210 1.64 -18.80 -1.26
C VAL A 210 1.06 -20.00 -0.52
N SER A 211 1.90 -20.73 0.20
CA SER A 211 1.46 -21.80 1.10
C SER A 211 2.11 -21.62 2.47
N LEU A 212 1.28 -21.57 3.50
CA LEU A 212 1.71 -21.79 4.88
C LEU A 212 1.74 -23.30 5.12
N LYS A 213 2.92 -23.86 5.40
CA LYS A 213 3.14 -25.28 5.63
C LYS A 213 2.72 -25.68 7.05
N SER A 214 2.55 -26.98 7.28
CA SER A 214 2.16 -27.52 8.59
C SER A 214 3.18 -27.30 9.71
N ASP A 215 4.43 -26.96 9.35
CA ASP A 215 5.51 -26.62 10.28
C ASP A 215 5.64 -25.10 10.53
N GLY A 216 4.70 -24.30 10.02
CA GLY A 216 4.68 -22.85 10.15
C GLY A 216 5.59 -22.10 9.16
N THR A 217 6.25 -22.80 8.23
CA THR A 217 7.08 -22.17 7.20
C THR A 217 6.28 -21.75 5.97
N TRP A 218 6.80 -20.80 5.20
CA TRP A 218 6.16 -20.32 3.98
C TRP A 218 6.86 -20.81 2.73
N THR A 219 6.09 -21.08 1.68
CA THR A 219 6.60 -21.24 0.31
C THR A 219 5.87 -20.29 -0.61
N THR A 220 6.59 -19.62 -1.52
CA THR A 220 6.03 -18.71 -2.53
C THR A 220 6.46 -19.11 -3.93
N GLN A 221 5.55 -19.00 -4.89
CA GLN A 221 5.79 -19.32 -6.30
C GLN A 221 5.20 -18.23 -7.19
N LEU A 222 6.07 -17.50 -7.89
CA LEU A 222 5.69 -16.45 -8.84
C LEU A 222 5.40 -17.03 -10.24
N GLN A 223 4.46 -16.41 -10.95
CA GLN A 223 3.97 -16.79 -12.28
C GLN A 223 3.66 -15.55 -13.12
#